data_AF-A0A534BBJ8-F1
#
_entry.id   AF-A0A534BBJ8-F1
#
_cell.length_a   1.000
_cell.length_b   1.000
_cell.length_c   1.000
_cell.angle_alpha   90.00
_cell.angle_beta   90.00
_cell.angle_gamma   90.00
#
_symmetry.space_group_name_H-M   'P 1'
#
loop_
_entity.id
_entity.type
_entity.pdbx_description
1 polymer ?
#
loop_
_entity_poly.entity_id
_entity_poly.type
_entity_poly.pdbx_seq_one_letter_code
_entity_poly.pdbx_strand_id
1 'polypeptide(L)'
;MSNPCRARTLAWLLPAAASLLLAASPARAEEPPAPAAGPAAPIAWSSLSPMQQKVLSRYGSQWNSLPPERQQTLVHGSERWLGMSAEQRDQARERFQHFQSLPPEQRHALRSRWEKFQSLPPEEQAKVRENFHKFKQLPPERRQMLREQWHNASPAQRQEMIHQAREQRQKREGERAPVERPAQAPHPPHR
;
A
#
# COMPACT_ATOMS: atom_id res chain seq x y z
N MET A 1 -5.89 14.32 64.16
CA MET A 1 -6.20 15.14 65.35
C MET A 1 -5.44 16.44 65.23
N SER A 2 -6.19 17.55 65.26
CA SER A 2 -5.84 18.92 65.67
C SER A 2 -4.47 19.50 65.25
N ASN A 3 -4.45 20.44 64.28
CA ASN A 3 -4.61 21.90 64.48
C ASN A 3 -3.29 22.57 64.96
N PRO A 4 -3.17 23.91 64.94
CA PRO A 4 -3.14 24.83 63.79
C PRO A 4 -1.99 25.85 63.97
N CYS A 5 -1.83 26.84 63.09
CA CYS A 5 -1.43 28.22 63.42
C CYS A 5 -1.39 29.02 62.11
N ARG A 6 -2.27 30.01 61.91
CA ARG A 6 -2.11 31.42 62.34
C ARG A 6 -0.80 32.02 61.80
N ALA A 7 -0.73 33.22 61.25
CA ALA A 7 -1.68 34.27 60.93
C ALA A 7 -0.82 35.41 60.33
N ARG A 8 -1.41 36.21 59.44
CA ARG A 8 -1.24 37.68 59.28
C ARG A 8 0.18 38.23 58.95
N THR A 9 0.26 38.99 57.86
CA THR A 9 0.40 40.46 57.89
C THR A 9 0.17 41.07 56.50
N LEU A 10 -0.35 42.30 56.51
CA LEU A 10 -0.72 43.15 55.38
C LEU A 10 0.44 44.06 54.97
N ALA A 11 0.43 44.38 53.67
CA ALA A 11 0.94 45.61 53.03
C ALA A 11 2.45 45.88 53.07
N TRP A 12 3.02 46.25 51.91
CA TRP A 12 3.42 47.63 51.59
C TRP A 12 4.05 47.66 50.18
N LEU A 13 3.45 48.49 49.32
CA LEU A 13 4.01 49.32 48.23
C LEU A 13 5.08 48.80 47.24
N LEU A 14 4.70 48.90 45.96
CA LEU A 14 5.50 48.99 44.71
C LEU A 14 6.61 50.07 44.80
N PRO A 15 7.75 49.93 44.07
CA PRO A 15 7.75 50.16 42.62
C PRO A 15 8.75 49.35 41.75
N ALA A 16 8.36 49.27 40.47
CA ALA A 16 9.19 49.33 39.27
C ALA A 16 10.39 48.37 39.11
N ALA A 17 10.21 47.37 38.24
CA ALA A 17 11.08 47.16 37.07
C ALA A 17 10.39 46.16 36.14
N ALA A 18 9.77 46.67 35.07
CA ALA A 18 9.27 45.85 33.98
C ALA A 18 10.47 45.37 33.14
N SER A 19 11.05 44.24 33.52
CA SER A 19 11.99 43.51 32.67
C SER A 19 11.20 42.63 31.71
N LEU A 20 11.05 43.15 30.50
CA LEU A 20 10.63 42.43 29.31
C LEU A 20 11.61 41.27 29.05
N LEU A 21 11.22 40.04 29.40
CA LEU A 21 11.87 38.83 28.88
C LEU A 21 10.93 38.22 27.85
N LEU A 22 11.21 38.55 26.59
CA LEU A 22 10.59 37.95 25.42
C LEU A 22 11.07 36.48 25.33
N ALA A 23 10.35 35.57 25.99
CA ALA A 23 10.51 34.14 25.76
C ALA A 23 9.97 33.82 24.36
N ALA A 24 10.85 33.85 23.36
CA ALA A 24 10.57 33.32 22.04
C ALA A 24 10.35 31.79 22.18
N SER A 25 9.10 31.40 22.40
CA SER A 25 8.68 30.01 22.31
C SER A 25 8.85 29.58 20.86
N PRO A 26 9.67 28.56 20.52
CA PRO A 26 9.61 27.98 19.19
C PRO A 26 8.23 27.34 19.10
N ALA A 27 7.31 28.04 18.42
CA ALA A 27 6.08 27.45 17.96
C ALA A 27 6.49 26.25 17.11
N ARG A 28 6.39 25.04 17.67
CA ARG A 28 6.29 23.83 16.86
C ARG A 28 5.08 24.09 15.97
N ALA A 29 5.35 24.36 14.70
CA ALA A 29 4.37 24.14 13.66
C ALA A 29 4.03 22.64 13.75
N GLU A 30 2.98 22.30 14.49
CA GLU A 30 2.24 21.08 14.21
C GLU A 30 1.76 21.23 12.78
N GLU A 31 2.54 20.67 11.85
CA GLU A 31 2.09 20.44 10.50
C GLU A 31 0.82 19.58 10.66
N PRO A 32 -0.36 20.09 10.28
CA PRO A 32 -1.60 19.35 10.46
C PRO A 32 -1.44 18.00 9.78
N PRO A 33 -1.90 16.88 10.40
CA PRO A 33 -1.79 15.58 9.78
C PRO A 33 -2.39 15.69 8.38
N ALA A 34 -1.59 15.33 7.37
CA ALA A 34 -2.04 15.28 5.98
C ALA A 34 -3.42 14.61 5.94
N PRO A 35 -4.41 15.18 5.23
CA PRO A 35 -5.77 14.68 5.27
C PRO A 35 -5.75 13.20 4.92
N ALA A 36 -6.17 12.36 5.86
CA ALA A 36 -6.61 11.01 5.54
C ALA A 36 -7.60 11.15 4.38
N ALA A 37 -7.34 10.45 3.27
CA ALA A 37 -8.14 10.54 2.06
C ALA A 37 -9.63 10.52 2.41
N GLY A 38 -10.33 11.62 2.11
CA GLY A 38 -11.75 11.77 2.41
C GLY A 38 -12.62 10.73 1.69
N PRO A 39 -13.90 10.59 2.07
CA PRO A 39 -14.82 9.67 1.41
C PRO A 39 -14.88 9.96 -0.10
N ALA A 40 -14.90 8.90 -0.89
CA ALA A 40 -14.86 9.02 -2.33
C ALA A 40 -16.11 9.75 -2.85
N ALA A 41 -15.94 10.65 -3.84
CA ALA A 41 -17.07 11.34 -4.44
C ALA A 41 -17.90 10.37 -5.33
N PRO A 42 -19.24 10.44 -5.30
CA PRO A 42 -20.10 9.61 -6.16
C PRO A 42 -19.93 9.98 -7.64
N ILE A 43 -20.02 8.98 -8.52
CA ILE A 43 -19.91 9.13 -9.98
C ILE A 43 -21.31 9.03 -10.58
N ALA A 44 -21.69 10.00 -11.42
CA ALA A 44 -22.98 9.96 -12.12
C ALA A 44 -23.00 8.85 -13.19
N TRP A 45 -24.10 8.11 -13.31
CA TRP A 45 -24.25 7.09 -14.37
C TRP A 45 -24.11 7.70 -15.78
N SER A 46 -24.60 8.93 -15.97
CA SER A 46 -24.53 9.67 -17.23
C SER A 46 -23.14 10.13 -17.62
N SER A 47 -22.19 10.22 -16.67
CA SER A 47 -20.81 10.61 -16.99
C SER A 47 -19.95 9.43 -17.48
N LEU A 48 -20.47 8.20 -17.43
CA LEU A 48 -19.80 7.03 -17.97
C LEU A 48 -19.89 7.02 -19.50
N SER A 49 -18.83 6.56 -20.17
CA SER A 49 -18.88 6.37 -21.63
C SER A 49 -19.94 5.32 -22.01
N PRO A 50 -20.52 5.40 -23.24
CA PRO A 50 -21.52 4.42 -23.69
C PRO A 50 -21.05 2.97 -23.58
N MET A 51 -19.75 2.74 -23.80
CA MET A 51 -19.16 1.40 -23.69
C MET A 51 -19.05 0.93 -22.23
N GLN A 52 -18.69 1.83 -21.30
CA GLN A 52 -18.70 1.52 -19.87
C GLN A 52 -20.11 1.24 -19.37
N GLN A 53 -21.10 2.06 -19.77
CA GLN A 53 -22.51 1.83 -19.44
C GLN A 53 -22.99 0.47 -19.94
N LYS A 54 -22.60 0.05 -21.15
CA LYS A 54 -22.93 -1.27 -21.70
C LYS A 54 -22.36 -2.40 -20.84
N VAL A 55 -21.07 -2.32 -20.47
CA VAL A 55 -20.41 -3.32 -19.61
C VAL A 55 -21.03 -3.36 -18.21
N LEU A 56 -21.43 -2.20 -17.69
CA LEU A 56 -21.99 -2.05 -16.34
C LEU A 56 -23.51 -2.12 -16.31
N SER A 57 -24.18 -2.46 -17.41
CA SER A 57 -25.64 -2.40 -17.58
C SER A 57 -26.43 -3.08 -16.45
N ARG A 58 -25.93 -4.21 -15.93
CA ARG A 58 -26.49 -4.92 -14.76
C ARG A 58 -26.61 -4.08 -13.47
N TYR A 59 -25.84 -2.99 -13.38
CA TYR A 59 -25.82 -2.08 -12.23
C TYR A 59 -26.56 -0.77 -12.51
N GLY A 60 -26.97 -0.50 -13.76
CA GLY A 60 -27.47 0.82 -14.16
C GLY A 60 -28.68 1.29 -13.36
N SER A 61 -29.67 0.43 -13.13
CA SER A 61 -30.89 0.76 -12.37
C SER A 61 -30.64 1.07 -10.90
N GLN A 62 -29.59 0.48 -10.32
CA GLN A 62 -29.23 0.60 -8.90
C GLN A 62 -27.98 1.46 -8.67
N TRP A 63 -27.45 2.08 -9.72
CA TRP A 63 -26.13 2.74 -9.69
C TRP A 63 -26.03 3.80 -8.58
N ASN A 64 -27.06 4.65 -8.46
CA ASN A 64 -27.11 5.72 -7.47
C ASN A 64 -27.26 5.21 -6.03
N SER A 65 -27.62 3.95 -5.83
CA SER A 65 -27.68 3.31 -4.50
C SER A 65 -26.37 2.62 -4.09
N LEU A 66 -25.41 2.49 -5.02
CA LEU A 66 -24.10 1.92 -4.71
C LEU A 66 -23.25 2.93 -3.93
N PRO A 67 -22.48 2.49 -2.92
CA PRO A 67 -21.49 3.34 -2.26
C PRO A 67 -20.50 3.92 -3.28
N PRO A 68 -20.03 5.17 -3.10
CA PRO A 68 -19.10 5.83 -4.03
C PRO A 68 -17.84 5.02 -4.34
N GLU A 69 -17.27 4.35 -3.33
CA GLU A 69 -16.08 3.50 -3.47
C GLU A 69 -16.36 2.31 -4.41
N ARG A 70 -17.59 1.77 -4.35
CA ARG A 70 -18.03 0.69 -5.21
C ARG A 70 -18.27 1.18 -6.64
N GLN A 71 -18.82 2.39 -6.80
CA GLN A 71 -18.95 3.02 -8.12
C GLN A 71 -17.56 3.17 -8.77
N GLN A 72 -16.59 3.76 -8.07
CA GLN A 72 -15.21 3.90 -8.55
C GLN A 72 -14.57 2.55 -8.92
N THR A 73 -14.73 1.54 -8.07
CA THR A 73 -14.22 0.19 -8.35
C THR A 73 -14.81 -0.41 -9.63
N LEU A 74 -16.12 -0.22 -9.86
CA LEU A 74 -16.80 -0.69 -11.06
C LEU A 74 -16.36 0.08 -12.31
N VAL A 75 -16.18 1.40 -12.20
CA VAL A 75 -15.66 2.24 -13.30
C VAL A 75 -14.25 1.80 -13.70
N HIS A 76 -13.30 1.76 -12.77
CA HIS A 76 -11.94 1.28 -13.05
C HIS A 76 -11.90 -0.17 -13.54
N GLY A 77 -12.77 -1.02 -13.00
CA GLY A 77 -12.93 -2.40 -13.48
C GLY A 77 -13.36 -2.45 -14.95
N SER A 78 -14.31 -1.60 -15.34
CA SER A 78 -14.82 -1.51 -16.71
C SER A 78 -13.76 -0.97 -17.69
N GLU A 79 -12.97 0.02 -17.30
CA GLU A 79 -11.86 0.55 -18.12
C GLU A 79 -10.85 -0.54 -18.44
N ARG A 80 -10.41 -1.27 -17.41
CA ARG A 80 -9.49 -2.40 -17.59
C ARG A 80 -10.09 -3.48 -18.49
N TRP A 81 -11.37 -3.83 -18.30
CA TRP A 81 -12.04 -4.83 -19.13
C TRP A 81 -12.12 -4.41 -20.61
N LEU A 82 -12.41 -3.14 -20.87
CA LEU A 82 -12.50 -2.60 -22.22
C LEU A 82 -11.14 -2.55 -22.91
N GLY A 83 -10.06 -2.28 -22.16
CA GLY A 83 -8.68 -2.32 -22.66
C GLY A 83 -8.10 -3.72 -22.88
N MET A 84 -8.79 -4.79 -22.47
CA MET A 84 -8.32 -6.17 -22.67
C MET A 84 -8.60 -6.68 -24.09
N SER A 85 -7.65 -7.45 -24.64
CA SER A 85 -7.88 -8.28 -25.83
C SER A 85 -8.89 -9.41 -25.54
N ALA A 86 -9.39 -10.06 -26.59
CA ALA A 86 -10.30 -11.21 -26.44
C ALA A 86 -9.68 -12.31 -25.57
N GLU A 87 -8.43 -12.69 -25.86
CA GLU A 87 -7.69 -13.69 -25.09
C GLU A 87 -7.51 -13.28 -23.62
N GLN A 88 -7.18 -12.01 -23.36
CA GLN A 88 -7.04 -11.52 -21.98
C GLN A 88 -8.37 -11.57 -21.22
N ARG A 89 -9.50 -11.30 -21.89
CA ARG A 89 -10.85 -11.43 -21.30
C ARG A 89 -11.19 -12.89 -21.01
N ASP A 90 -10.82 -13.82 -21.89
CA ASP A 90 -11.01 -15.26 -21.68
C ASP A 90 -10.23 -15.75 -20.46
N GLN A 91 -8.94 -15.43 -20.38
CA GLN A 91 -8.13 -15.76 -19.21
C GLN A 91 -8.66 -15.09 -17.94
N ALA A 92 -9.17 -13.86 -18.01
CA ALA A 92 -9.76 -13.18 -16.85
C ALA A 92 -11.03 -13.88 -16.37
N ARG A 93 -11.88 -14.34 -17.30
CA ARG A 93 -13.09 -15.11 -17.00
C ARG A 93 -12.77 -16.46 -16.38
N GLU A 94 -11.79 -17.18 -16.91
CA GLU A 94 -11.33 -18.46 -16.35
C GLU A 94 -10.82 -18.28 -14.91
N ARG A 95 -9.93 -17.29 -14.67
CA ARG A 95 -9.45 -16.97 -13.32
C ARG A 95 -10.59 -16.62 -12.37
N PHE A 96 -11.60 -15.90 -12.85
CA PHE A 96 -12.77 -15.53 -12.04
C PHE A 96 -13.63 -16.76 -11.71
N GLN A 97 -13.88 -17.65 -12.67
CA GLN A 97 -14.59 -18.91 -12.44
C GLN A 97 -13.86 -19.79 -11.42
N HIS A 98 -12.54 -19.93 -11.57
CA HIS A 98 -11.71 -20.65 -10.60
C HIS A 98 -11.83 -20.02 -9.21
N PHE A 99 -11.73 -18.70 -9.10
CA PHE A 99 -11.91 -18.00 -7.82
C PHE A 99 -13.30 -18.25 -7.22
N GLN A 100 -14.37 -18.26 -8.03
CA GLN A 100 -15.72 -18.54 -7.56
C GLN A 100 -15.91 -19.99 -7.09
N SER A 101 -15.19 -20.94 -7.69
CA SER A 101 -15.20 -22.35 -7.26
C SER A 101 -14.45 -22.62 -5.96
N LEU A 102 -13.64 -21.66 -5.47
CA LEU A 102 -12.92 -21.83 -4.21
C LEU A 102 -13.89 -21.83 -3.02
N PRO A 103 -13.66 -22.70 -2.01
CA PRO A 103 -14.36 -22.64 -0.73
C PRO A 103 -14.35 -21.24 -0.11
N PRO A 104 -15.39 -20.84 0.64
CA PRO A 104 -15.50 -19.52 1.26
C PRO A 104 -14.27 -19.10 2.06
N GLU A 105 -13.68 -20.03 2.81
CA GLU A 105 -12.51 -19.83 3.67
C GLU A 105 -11.27 -19.52 2.83
N GLN A 106 -11.10 -20.22 1.71
CA GLN A 106 -10.00 -19.98 0.77
C GLN A 106 -10.15 -18.63 0.07
N ARG A 107 -11.38 -18.27 -0.33
CA ARG A 107 -11.67 -16.93 -0.90
C ARG A 107 -11.37 -15.82 0.11
N HIS A 108 -11.76 -16.01 1.37
CA HIS A 108 -11.47 -15.06 2.44
C HIS A 108 -9.96 -14.92 2.68
N ALA A 109 -9.23 -16.04 2.76
CA ALA A 109 -7.78 -16.03 2.91
C ALA A 109 -7.09 -15.31 1.74
N LEU A 110 -7.53 -15.52 0.50
CA LEU A 110 -6.99 -14.84 -0.67
C LEU A 110 -7.28 -13.33 -0.64
N ARG A 111 -8.50 -12.94 -0.28
CA ARG A 111 -8.88 -11.54 -0.13
C ARG A 111 -8.03 -10.83 0.94
N SER A 112 -7.86 -11.44 2.11
CA SER A 112 -7.02 -10.88 3.18
C SER A 112 -5.55 -10.72 2.75
N ARG A 113 -5.00 -11.68 2.00
CA ARG A 113 -3.65 -11.56 1.43
C ARG A 113 -3.55 -10.43 0.41
N TRP A 114 -4.59 -10.27 -0.43
CA TRP A 114 -4.65 -9.19 -1.41
C TRP A 114 -4.73 -7.81 -0.75
N GLU A 115 -5.57 -7.66 0.27
CA GLU A 115 -5.69 -6.41 1.05
C GLU A 115 -4.36 -6.04 1.70
N LYS A 116 -3.68 -7.00 2.32
CA LYS A 116 -2.33 -6.80 2.89
C LYS A 116 -1.30 -6.39 1.84
N PHE A 117 -1.40 -6.92 0.62
CA PHE A 117 -0.52 -6.52 -0.47
C PHE A 117 -0.83 -5.10 -0.96
N GLN A 118 -2.11 -4.74 -1.08
CA GLN A 118 -2.54 -3.39 -1.48
C GLN A 118 -2.18 -2.32 -0.45
N SER A 119 -2.11 -2.68 0.84
CA SER A 119 -1.66 -1.76 1.90
C SER A 119 -0.15 -1.53 1.93
N LEU A 120 0.64 -2.25 1.13
CA LEU A 120 2.09 -2.02 1.06
C LEU A 120 2.38 -0.73 0.26
N PRO A 121 3.46 0.01 0.60
CA PRO A 121 3.96 1.09 -0.25
C PRO A 121 4.26 0.61 -1.68
N PRO A 122 4.15 1.47 -2.70
CA PRO A 122 4.35 1.10 -4.12
C PRO A 122 5.69 0.39 -4.39
N GLU A 123 6.77 0.82 -3.73
CA GLU A 123 8.11 0.26 -3.85
C GLU A 123 8.16 -1.17 -3.31
N GLU A 124 7.50 -1.43 -2.17
CA GLU A 124 7.39 -2.76 -1.58
C GLU A 124 6.49 -3.67 -2.43
N GLN A 125 5.40 -3.14 -2.99
CA GLN A 125 4.60 -3.88 -3.96
C GLN A 125 5.43 -4.30 -5.19
N ALA A 126 6.27 -3.40 -5.70
CA ALA A 126 7.15 -3.67 -6.83
C ALA A 126 8.16 -4.79 -6.49
N LYS A 127 8.80 -4.74 -5.32
CA LYS A 127 9.70 -5.80 -4.83
C LYS A 127 8.99 -7.15 -4.72
N VAL A 128 7.77 -7.18 -4.19
CA VAL A 128 6.97 -8.42 -4.10
C VAL A 128 6.66 -8.99 -5.49
N ARG A 129 6.24 -8.14 -6.44
CA ARG A 129 5.98 -8.56 -7.84
C ARG A 129 7.24 -9.11 -8.50
N GLU A 130 8.37 -8.43 -8.34
CA GLU A 130 9.65 -8.86 -8.91
C GLU A 130 10.10 -10.21 -8.32
N ASN A 131 10.00 -10.37 -6.99
CA ASN A 131 10.33 -11.62 -6.32
C ASN A 131 9.43 -12.77 -6.78
N PHE A 132 8.14 -12.52 -6.95
CA PHE A 132 7.21 -13.50 -7.50
C PHE A 132 7.55 -13.86 -8.96
N HIS A 133 7.94 -12.89 -9.77
CA HIS A 133 8.36 -13.12 -11.15
C HIS A 133 9.61 -14.02 -11.20
N LYS A 134 10.64 -13.71 -10.41
CA LYS A 134 11.85 -14.55 -10.28
C LYS A 134 11.51 -15.96 -9.80
N PHE A 135 10.62 -16.10 -8.82
CA PHE A 135 10.15 -17.40 -8.36
C PHE A 135 9.46 -18.20 -9.47
N LYS A 136 8.62 -17.55 -10.30
CA LYS A 136 7.92 -18.20 -11.41
C LYS A 136 8.87 -18.71 -12.50
N GLN A 137 10.03 -18.08 -12.68
CA GLN A 137 11.08 -18.47 -13.61
C GLN A 137 11.94 -19.65 -13.13
N LEU A 138 11.87 -20.03 -11.85
CA LEU A 138 12.60 -21.19 -11.35
C LEU A 138 12.09 -22.49 -11.99
N PRO A 139 12.97 -23.51 -12.15
CA PRO A 139 12.56 -24.85 -12.57
C PRO A 139 11.39 -25.39 -11.73
N PRO A 140 10.42 -26.10 -12.33
CA PRO A 140 9.22 -26.54 -11.64
C PRO A 140 9.50 -27.35 -10.37
N GLU A 141 10.51 -28.21 -10.39
CA GLU A 141 10.97 -29.05 -9.28
C GLU A 141 11.49 -28.17 -8.13
N ARG A 142 12.31 -27.16 -8.45
CA ARG A 142 12.78 -26.20 -7.45
C ARG A 142 11.65 -25.40 -6.82
N ARG A 143 10.65 -25.00 -7.60
CA ARG A 143 9.47 -24.30 -7.06
C ARG A 143 8.66 -25.22 -6.14
N GLN A 144 8.49 -26.49 -6.48
CA GLN A 144 7.78 -27.46 -5.65
C GLN A 144 8.50 -27.66 -4.33
N MET A 145 9.81 -27.94 -4.37
CA MET A 145 10.63 -28.10 -3.18
C MET A 145 10.54 -26.87 -2.25
N LEU A 146 10.64 -25.65 -2.78
CA LEU A 146 10.51 -24.43 -1.96
C LEU A 146 9.12 -24.29 -1.32
N ARG A 147 8.05 -24.67 -2.04
CA ARG A 147 6.69 -24.65 -1.49
C ARG A 147 6.50 -25.68 -0.38
N GLU A 148 7.03 -26.88 -0.57
CA GLU A 148 6.97 -27.96 0.41
C GLU A 148 7.75 -27.60 1.68
N GLN A 149 8.98 -27.11 1.53
CA GLN A 149 9.78 -26.60 2.64
C GLN A 149 9.02 -25.51 3.41
N TRP A 150 8.44 -24.54 2.70
CA TRP A 150 7.66 -23.49 3.34
C TRP A 150 6.41 -24.02 4.05
N HIS A 151 5.68 -24.94 3.42
CA HIS A 151 4.46 -25.51 3.99
C HIS A 151 4.75 -26.30 5.27
N ASN A 152 5.81 -27.09 5.26
CA ASN A 152 6.21 -27.95 6.38
C ASN A 152 6.97 -27.22 7.49
N ALA A 153 7.49 -26.02 7.22
CA ALA A 153 8.19 -25.21 8.21
C ALA A 153 7.25 -24.61 9.26
N SER A 154 7.70 -24.63 10.53
CA SER A 154 7.06 -23.91 11.64
C SER A 154 7.14 -22.39 11.43
N PRO A 155 6.33 -21.58 12.15
CA PRO A 155 6.40 -20.13 12.05
C PRO A 155 7.81 -19.57 12.30
N ALA A 156 8.53 -20.10 13.29
CA ALA A 156 9.91 -19.69 13.59
C ALA A 156 10.88 -20.07 12.46
N GLN A 157 10.76 -21.29 11.91
CA GLN A 157 11.58 -21.72 10.78
C GLN A 157 11.34 -20.87 9.53
N ARG A 158 10.09 -20.46 9.27
CA ARG A 158 9.78 -19.56 8.14
C ARG A 158 10.43 -18.19 8.30
N GLN A 159 10.45 -17.64 9.51
CA GLN A 159 11.14 -16.36 9.77
C GLN A 159 12.63 -16.48 9.49
N GLU A 160 13.25 -17.57 9.94
CA GLU A 160 14.66 -17.85 9.68
C GLU A 160 14.93 -17.98 8.17
N MET A 161 14.10 -18.73 7.43
CA MET A 161 14.21 -18.83 5.98
C MET A 161 14.11 -17.46 5.28
N ILE A 162 13.20 -16.58 5.72
CA ILE A 162 13.07 -15.21 5.19
C ILE A 162 14.34 -14.41 5.49
N HIS A 163 14.85 -14.49 6.73
CA HIS A 163 16.05 -13.79 7.16
C HIS A 163 17.25 -14.18 6.30
N GLN A 164 17.53 -15.48 6.20
CA GLN A 164 18.62 -16.01 5.38
C GLN A 164 18.49 -15.61 3.90
N ALA A 165 17.28 -15.67 3.34
CA ALA A 165 17.05 -15.26 1.95
C ALA A 165 17.33 -13.76 1.74
N ARG A 166 17.06 -12.91 2.74
CA ARG A 166 17.37 -11.47 2.71
C ARG A 166 18.88 -11.23 2.81
N GLU A 167 19.56 -11.88 3.75
CA GLU A 167 21.00 -11.76 3.93
C GLU A 167 21.76 -12.20 2.68
N GLN A 168 21.40 -13.35 2.09
CA GLN A 168 22.03 -13.82 0.86
C GLN A 168 21.86 -12.84 -0.29
N ARG A 169 20.70 -12.17 -0.38
CA ARG A 169 20.46 -11.13 -1.37
C ARG A 169 21.36 -9.92 -1.13
N GLN A 170 21.39 -9.42 0.11
CA GLN A 170 22.23 -8.27 0.47
C GLN A 170 23.71 -8.54 0.20
N LYS A 171 24.18 -9.76 0.52
CA LYS A 171 25.55 -10.18 0.21
C LYS A 171 25.83 -10.16 -1.30
N ARG A 172 24.93 -10.74 -2.11
CA ARG A 172 25.07 -10.72 -3.59
C ARG A 172 25.03 -9.32 -4.18
N GLU A 173 24.24 -8.43 -3.59
CA GLU A 173 24.13 -7.02 -3.99
C GLU A 173 25.38 -6.24 -3.55
N GLY A 174 25.97 -6.55 -2.40
CA GLY A 174 27.23 -5.95 -1.93
C GLY A 174 28.48 -6.47 -2.66
N GLU A 175 28.51 -7.75 -3.04
CA GLU A 175 29.58 -8.35 -3.87
C GLU A 175 29.49 -7.86 -5.34
N ARG A 176 28.29 -7.52 -5.81
CA ARG A 176 28.12 -6.67 -7.01
C ARG A 176 28.40 -5.22 -6.64
N ALA A 177 29.64 -4.89 -6.34
CA ALA A 177 30.10 -3.50 -6.28
C ALA A 177 29.65 -2.75 -7.54
N PRO A 178 29.40 -1.42 -7.48
CA PRO A 178 29.10 -0.65 -8.67
C PRO A 178 30.28 -0.80 -9.62
N VAL A 179 30.11 -1.53 -10.72
CA VAL A 179 30.98 -1.34 -11.87
C VAL A 179 30.71 0.10 -12.27
N GLU A 180 31.64 1.01 -11.97
CA GLU A 180 31.70 2.31 -12.62
C GLU A 180 31.55 2.03 -14.12
N ARG A 181 30.37 2.34 -14.68
CA ARG A 181 30.23 2.30 -16.12
C ARG A 181 31.18 3.38 -16.62
N PRO A 182 32.24 3.05 -17.37
CA PRO A 182 33.07 4.09 -17.95
C PRO A 182 32.14 5.00 -18.75
N ALA A 183 32.32 6.32 -18.59
CA ALA A 183 31.49 7.33 -19.23
C ALA A 183 31.33 6.96 -20.72
N GLN A 184 30.09 6.67 -21.14
CA GLN A 184 29.79 6.47 -22.55
C GLN A 184 30.18 7.76 -23.27
N ALA A 185 31.17 7.66 -24.15
CA ALA A 185 31.53 8.74 -25.05
C ALA A 185 30.27 9.15 -25.85
N PRO A 186 30.06 10.46 -26.07
CA PRO A 186 28.87 10.94 -26.77
C PRO A 186 28.77 10.27 -28.15
N HIS A 187 27.61 9.65 -28.42
CA HIS A 187 27.29 9.10 -29.73
C HIS A 187 27.32 10.24 -30.77
N PRO A 188 28.04 10.09 -31.89
CA PRO A 188 28.02 11.10 -32.95
C PRO A 188 26.63 11.14 -33.60
N PRO A 189 26.15 12.32 -34.02
CA PRO A 189 24.86 12.43 -34.67
C PRO A 189 24.85 11.66 -35.98
N HIS A 190 23.79 10.88 -36.19
CA HIS A 190 23.51 10.24 -37.47
C HIS A 190 23.29 11.34 -38.53
N ARG A 191 24.03 11.23 -39.64
CA ARG A 191 23.91 12.08 -40.83
C ARG A 191 22.80 11.58 -41.73
#